data_AF-Q45VN6-F1
#
_entry.id   AF-Q45VN6-F1
#
_cell.length_a   1.000
_cell.length_b   1.000
_cell.length_c   1.000
_cell.angle_alpha   90.00
_cell.angle_beta   90.00
_cell.angle_gamma   90.00
#
_symmetry.space_group_name_H-M   'P 1'
#
loop_
_entity.id
_entity.type
_entity.pdbx_description
1 polymer ?
#
loop_
_entity_poly.entity_id
_entity_poly.type
_entity_poly.pdbx_seq_one_letter_code
_entity_poly.pdbx_strand_id
1 'polypeptide(L)'
;SRKVLIQTKATDILPKWLRFLQGVVDSEDIPLNLSRELLQESALIRKLRDVLQQRIIRFLLDQSKKEPEKYTRFFEDYGLFMREGIVTSAEQDIKEDIAKLLRFESSALPVGQQTSLMDYASRTFNPFSRISSALAPRTVQWTAIFSFLRIPKDLTV
;
A
#
# COMPACT_ATOMS: atom_id res chain seq x y z
N SER A 1 24.00 2.76 21.40
CA SER A 1 22.85 2.02 21.93
C SER A 1 23.09 1.96 23.41
N ARG A 2 22.21 2.56 24.23
CA ARG A 2 22.35 2.48 25.69
C ARG A 2 21.33 1.53 26.32
N LYS A 3 20.66 0.65 25.56
CA LYS A 3 19.71 -0.39 26.03
C LYS A 3 18.77 0.06 27.17
N VAL A 4 18.43 1.34 27.19
CA VAL A 4 17.58 1.97 28.20
C VAL A 4 16.27 2.29 27.51
N LEU A 5 15.17 1.86 28.12
CA LEU A 5 13.83 2.13 27.63
C LEU A 5 13.55 3.63 27.75
N ILE A 6 13.40 4.30 26.61
CA ILE A 6 13.06 5.73 26.55
C ILE A 6 11.54 5.93 26.65
N GLN A 7 10.75 5.17 25.87
CA GLN A 7 9.30 5.29 25.84
C GLN A 7 8.63 3.93 25.54
N THR A 8 7.54 3.61 26.25
CA THR A 8 6.79 2.36 26.09
C THR A 8 5.86 2.35 24.87
N LYS A 9 5.31 3.51 24.50
CA LYS A 9 4.47 3.69 23.29
C LYS A 9 4.90 4.97 22.58
N ALA A 10 5.79 4.82 21.60
CA ALA A 10 6.21 5.93 20.76
C ALA A 10 5.28 6.04 19.54
N THR A 11 4.22 6.84 19.67
CA THR A 11 3.20 7.01 18.61
C THR A 11 3.70 7.77 17.39
N ASP A 12 4.79 8.53 17.53
CA ASP A 12 5.25 9.47 16.50
C ASP A 12 6.35 8.90 15.60
N ILE A 13 6.92 7.74 15.97
CA ILE A 13 8.02 7.07 15.24
C ILE A 13 7.52 6.34 13.99
N LEU A 14 6.24 5.97 13.95
CA LEU A 14 5.63 5.31 12.79
C LEU A 14 4.46 6.14 12.28
N PRO A 15 4.19 6.10 10.95
CA PRO A 15 2.99 6.72 10.41
C PRO A 15 1.74 5.98 10.93
N LYS A 16 0.63 6.72 11.08
CA LYS A 16 -0.62 6.21 11.69
C LYS A 16 -1.18 4.94 11.05
N TRP A 17 -0.94 4.76 9.75
CA TRP A 17 -1.38 3.57 9.01
C TRP A 17 -0.56 2.32 9.34
N LEU A 18 0.65 2.45 9.89
CA LEU A 18 1.50 1.33 10.34
C LEU A 18 1.29 0.97 11.83
N ARG A 19 0.22 1.48 12.47
CA ARG A 19 -0.07 1.25 13.90
C ARG A 19 -0.28 -0.21 14.30
N PHE A 20 -0.51 -1.10 13.33
CA PHE A 20 -0.65 -2.53 13.58
C PHE A 20 0.68 -3.23 13.87
N LEU A 21 1.81 -2.59 13.55
CA LEU A 21 3.13 -3.13 13.81
C LEU A 21 3.48 -3.04 15.29
N GLN A 22 4.01 -4.14 15.81
CA GLN A 22 4.57 -4.23 17.15
C GLN A 22 6.05 -4.57 17.03
N GLY A 23 6.88 -3.87 17.78
CA GLY A 23 8.32 -4.07 17.73
C GLY A 23 9.08 -3.12 18.64
N VAL A 24 10.39 -3.26 18.61
CA VAL A 24 11.33 -2.41 19.35
C VAL A 24 12.23 -1.73 18.34
N VAL A 25 12.39 -0.41 18.47
CA VAL A 25 13.34 0.39 17.69
C VAL A 25 14.42 0.86 18.66
N ASP A 26 15.66 0.47 18.41
CA ASP A 26 16.84 0.95 19.12
C ASP A 26 17.66 1.83 18.19
N SER A 27 18.02 3.02 18.65
CA SER A 27 18.84 3.98 17.91
C SER A 27 19.76 4.71 18.89
N GLU A 28 21.02 4.88 18.49
CA GLU A 28 22.01 5.61 19.30
C GLU A 28 21.85 7.13 19.19
N ASP A 29 21.17 7.58 18.14
CA ASP A 29 21.02 8.99 17.75
C ASP A 29 19.75 9.62 18.34
N ILE A 30 18.90 8.84 19.04
CA ILE A 30 17.73 9.36 19.75
C ILE A 30 18.17 9.79 21.15
N PRO A 31 18.06 11.08 21.51
CA PRO A 31 18.51 11.54 22.81
C PRO A 31 17.52 11.17 23.91
N LEU A 32 18.06 11.01 25.12
CA LEU A 32 17.36 10.47 26.28
C LEU A 32 16.24 11.41 26.80
N ASN A 33 16.29 12.69 26.43
CA ASN A 33 15.42 13.77 26.93
C ASN A 33 14.13 13.98 26.12
N LEU A 34 13.80 13.02 25.25
CA LEU A 34 12.68 13.03 24.31
C LEU A 34 11.32 13.42 24.91
N SER A 35 11.13 13.35 26.22
CA SER A 35 9.87 13.73 26.90
C SER A 35 9.66 15.25 27.04
N ARG A 36 10.71 16.08 27.07
CA ARG A 36 10.61 17.54 27.24
C ARG A 36 10.98 18.35 25.98
N GLU A 37 11.55 17.69 24.97
CA GLU A 37 12.10 18.30 23.74
C GLU A 37 11.28 17.99 22.47
N LEU A 38 10.09 17.36 22.59
CA LEU A 38 9.22 16.94 21.46
C LEU A 38 8.98 18.01 20.39
N LEU A 39 9.05 19.29 20.76
CA LEU A 39 8.90 20.43 19.84
C LEU A 39 10.17 20.78 19.05
N GLN A 40 11.36 20.54 19.59
CA GLN A 40 12.63 20.92 18.96
C GLN A 40 13.28 19.80 18.12
N GLU A 41 13.01 18.53 18.44
CA GLU A 41 13.60 17.36 17.72
C GLU A 41 12.71 16.73 16.65
N SER A 42 11.66 17.45 16.25
CA SER A 42 10.69 16.94 15.27
C SER A 42 11.33 16.52 13.94
N ALA A 43 12.45 17.13 13.53
CA ALA A 43 13.12 16.81 12.27
C ALA A 43 13.82 15.43 12.28
N LEU A 44 14.52 15.07 13.36
CA LEU A 44 15.18 13.77 13.48
C LEU A 44 14.16 12.64 13.58
N ILE A 45 13.11 12.82 14.40
CA ILE A 45 12.04 11.83 14.54
C ILE A 45 11.30 11.64 13.20
N ARG A 46 11.02 12.72 12.47
CA ARG A 46 10.41 12.63 11.12
C ARG A 46 11.31 11.84 10.17
N LYS A 47 12.60 12.16 10.11
CA LYS A 47 13.54 11.43 9.25
C LYS A 47 13.61 9.94 9.60
N LEU A 48 13.66 9.61 10.90
CA LEU A 48 13.62 8.23 11.36
C LEU A 48 12.33 7.53 10.92
N ARG A 49 11.18 8.18 11.10
CA ARG A 49 9.87 7.67 10.67
C ARG A 49 9.85 7.38 9.18
N ASP A 50 10.37 8.29 8.36
CA ASP A 50 10.37 8.13 6.90
C ASP A 50 11.27 6.98 6.46
N VAL A 51 12.44 6.82 7.11
CA VAL A 51 13.35 5.68 6.89
C VAL A 51 12.69 4.36 7.28
N LEU A 52 12.04 4.30 8.44
CA LEU A 52 11.33 3.10 8.90
C LEU A 52 10.17 2.75 7.97
N GLN A 53 9.37 3.74 7.57
CA GLN A 53 8.27 3.55 6.62
C GLN A 53 8.77 2.92 5.32
N GLN A 54 9.82 3.48 4.72
CA GLN A 54 10.40 2.97 3.47
C GLN A 54 10.96 1.55 3.64
N ARG A 55 11.62 1.28 4.76
CA ARG A 55 12.13 -0.06 5.07
C ARG A 55 11.01 -1.10 5.18
N ILE A 56 9.90 -0.74 5.82
CA ILE A 56 8.74 -1.61 6.01
C ILE A 56 8.03 -1.86 4.68
N ILE A 57 7.81 -0.82 3.87
CA ILE A 57 7.21 -0.97 2.53
C ILE A 57 8.05 -1.92 1.68
N ARG A 58 9.39 -1.72 1.66
CA ARG A 58 10.30 -2.62 0.93
C ARG A 58 10.23 -4.05 1.45
N PHE A 59 10.20 -4.24 2.77
CA PHE A 59 10.05 -5.57 3.36
C PHE A 59 8.74 -6.26 2.92
N LEU A 60 7.61 -5.55 2.98
CA LEU A 60 6.31 -6.09 2.55
C LEU A 60 6.29 -6.42 1.05
N LEU A 61 6.92 -5.59 0.22
CA LEU A 61 7.09 -5.89 -1.21
C LEU A 61 7.91 -7.16 -1.42
N ASP A 62 9.02 -7.32 -0.71
CA ASP A 62 9.85 -8.52 -0.80
C ASP A 62 9.09 -9.76 -0.32
N GLN A 63 8.29 -9.66 0.75
CA GLN A 63 7.42 -10.75 1.22
C GLN A 63 6.39 -11.14 0.16
N SER A 64 5.80 -10.16 -0.53
CA SER A 64 4.84 -10.43 -1.60
C SER A 64 5.43 -11.20 -2.79
N LYS A 65 6.73 -11.07 -3.03
CA LYS A 65 7.46 -11.79 -4.09
C LYS A 65 7.92 -13.17 -3.63
N LYS A 66 8.34 -13.29 -2.37
CA LYS A 66 8.86 -14.54 -1.80
C LYS A 66 7.75 -15.55 -1.49
N GLU A 67 6.67 -15.08 -0.87
CA GLU A 67 5.57 -15.93 -0.37
C GLU A 67 4.22 -15.29 -0.73
N PRO A 68 3.76 -15.40 -1.99
CA PRO A 68 2.55 -14.71 -2.46
C PRO A 68 1.29 -15.14 -1.72
N GLU A 69 1.11 -16.43 -1.42
CA GLU A 69 -0.08 -16.94 -0.72
C GLU A 69 -0.21 -16.38 0.70
N LYS A 70 0.90 -16.32 1.43
CA LYS A 70 0.96 -15.74 2.78
C LYS A 70 0.69 -14.25 2.74
N TYR A 71 1.21 -13.56 1.73
CA TYR A 71 0.95 -12.15 1.52
C TYR A 71 -0.52 -11.87 1.20
N THR A 72 -1.20 -12.72 0.42
CA THR A 72 -2.63 -12.59 0.17
C THR A 72 -3.45 -12.65 1.46
N ARG A 73 -3.17 -13.62 2.35
CA ARG A 73 -3.83 -13.68 3.68
C ARG A 73 -3.54 -12.44 4.52
N PHE A 74 -2.28 -12.00 4.54
CA PHE A 74 -1.90 -10.75 5.21
C PHE A 74 -2.65 -9.53 4.64
N PHE A 75 -2.82 -9.47 3.32
CA PHE A 75 -3.52 -8.37 2.66
C PHE A 75 -5.02 -8.37 2.93
N GLU A 76 -5.64 -9.54 3.13
CA GLU A 76 -7.04 -9.65 3.54
C GLU A 76 -7.25 -9.04 4.94
N ASP A 77 -6.36 -9.35 5.89
CA ASP A 77 -6.47 -8.86 7.27
C ASP A 77 -6.05 -7.39 7.42
N TYR A 78 -4.95 -6.99 6.78
CA TYR A 78 -4.30 -5.68 6.99
C TYR A 78 -4.45 -4.71 5.82
N GLY A 79 -5.14 -5.08 4.73
CA GLY A 79 -5.30 -4.25 3.55
C GLY A 79 -6.03 -2.93 3.81
N LEU A 80 -6.88 -2.86 4.85
CA LEU A 80 -7.54 -1.63 5.28
C LEU A 80 -6.53 -0.52 5.65
N PHE A 81 -5.46 -0.89 6.36
CA PHE A 81 -4.44 0.07 6.81
C PHE A 81 -3.68 0.67 5.63
N MET A 82 -3.38 -0.12 4.59
CA MET A 82 -2.71 0.39 3.39
C MET A 82 -3.61 1.40 2.65
N ARG A 83 -4.91 1.12 2.55
CA ARG A 83 -5.89 2.05 1.96
C ARG A 83 -5.99 3.34 2.77
N GLU A 84 -6.03 3.24 4.09
CA GLU A 84 -5.98 4.40 5.00
C GLU A 84 -4.71 5.23 4.77
N GLY A 85 -3.55 4.58 4.62
CA GLY A 85 -2.26 5.23 4.36
C GLY A 85 -2.26 6.06 3.07
N ILE A 86 -2.85 5.54 2.00
CA ILE A 86 -2.96 6.23 0.71
C ILE A 86 -3.87 7.47 0.82
N VAL A 87 -5.00 7.36 1.54
CA VAL A 87 -5.94 8.47 1.70
C VAL A 87 -5.36 9.57 2.60
N THR A 88 -4.65 9.18 3.66
CA THR A 88 -4.13 10.12 4.67
C THR A 88 -2.86 10.83 4.22
N SER A 89 -2.06 10.21 3.35
CA SER A 89 -0.82 10.83 2.86
C SER A 89 -1.12 12.11 2.06
N ALA A 90 -0.32 13.16 2.27
CA ALA A 90 -0.38 14.36 1.45
C ALA A 90 0.49 14.22 0.18
N GLU A 91 1.65 13.57 0.31
CA GLU A 91 2.65 13.43 -0.74
C GLU A 91 2.29 12.31 -1.72
N GLN A 92 2.45 12.60 -3.01
CA GLN A 92 2.13 11.67 -4.09
C GLN A 92 3.08 10.47 -4.13
N ASP A 93 4.38 10.69 -3.95
CA ASP A 93 5.39 9.63 -3.99
C ASP A 93 5.11 8.55 -2.92
N ILE A 94 4.73 8.98 -1.71
CA ILE A 94 4.35 8.08 -0.61
C ILE A 94 3.08 7.29 -0.96
N LYS A 95 2.09 7.93 -1.61
CA LYS A 95 0.88 7.23 -2.07
C LYS A 95 1.23 6.14 -3.06
N GLU A 96 2.11 6.42 -4.00
CA GLU A 96 2.55 5.46 -5.01
C GLU A 96 3.34 4.31 -4.39
N ASP A 97 4.20 4.59 -3.41
CA ASP A 97 4.92 3.56 -2.66
C ASP A 97 3.99 2.62 -1.91
N ILE A 98 2.98 3.15 -1.23
CA ILE A 98 1.98 2.33 -0.53
C ILE A 98 1.08 1.61 -1.54
N ALA A 99 0.73 2.23 -2.66
CA ALA A 99 -0.11 1.64 -3.71
C ALA A 99 0.51 0.38 -4.32
N LYS A 100 1.85 0.26 -4.36
CA LYS A 100 2.55 -0.96 -4.81
C LYS A 100 2.23 -2.19 -3.94
N LEU A 101 1.81 -1.99 -2.69
CA LEU A 101 1.42 -3.06 -1.77
C LEU A 101 0.01 -3.60 -2.05
N LEU A 102 -0.84 -2.86 -2.76
CA LEU A 102 -2.22 -3.24 -3.02
C LEU A 102 -2.32 -4.43 -3.98
N ARG A 103 -3.32 -5.27 -3.75
CA ARG A 103 -3.64 -6.44 -4.57
C ARG A 103 -5.10 -6.38 -4.99
N PHE A 104 -5.36 -6.76 -6.24
CA PHE A 104 -6.68 -6.71 -6.87
C PHE A 104 -6.92 -7.94 -7.73
N GLU A 105 -8.17 -8.37 -7.85
CA GLU A 105 -8.55 -9.29 -8.92
C GLU A 105 -8.55 -8.53 -10.26
N SER A 106 -8.21 -9.22 -11.35
CA SER A 106 -8.21 -8.64 -12.69
C SER A 106 -9.00 -9.52 -13.64
N SER A 107 -9.77 -8.90 -14.55
CA SER A 107 -10.55 -9.61 -15.57
C SER A 107 -9.70 -10.42 -16.54
N ALA A 108 -8.42 -10.09 -16.68
CA ALA A 108 -7.47 -10.82 -17.53
C ALA A 108 -6.90 -12.08 -16.85
N LEU A 109 -7.18 -12.29 -15.56
CA LEU A 109 -6.69 -13.43 -14.78
C LEU A 109 -7.86 -14.32 -14.34
N PRO A 110 -7.61 -15.60 -14.04
CA PRO A 110 -8.62 -16.48 -13.48
C PRO A 110 -9.14 -15.97 -12.13
N VAL A 111 -10.40 -16.30 -11.83
CA VAL A 111 -11.09 -15.90 -10.61
C VAL A 111 -10.29 -16.36 -9.37
N GLY A 112 -10.05 -15.45 -8.44
CA GLY A 112 -9.26 -15.68 -7.23
C GLY A 112 -7.77 -15.36 -7.36
N GLN A 113 -7.24 -15.14 -8.57
CA GLN A 113 -5.86 -14.70 -8.72
C GLN A 113 -5.74 -13.19 -8.56
N GLN A 114 -4.94 -12.77 -7.57
CA GLN A 114 -4.66 -11.37 -7.32
C GLN A 114 -3.44 -10.89 -8.11
N THR A 115 -3.47 -9.63 -8.54
CA THR A 115 -2.41 -8.92 -9.26
C THR A 115 -2.08 -7.60 -8.57
N SER A 116 -0.84 -7.12 -8.72
CA SER A 116 -0.48 -5.76 -8.31
C SER A 116 -0.82 -4.73 -9.38
N LEU A 117 -0.81 -3.44 -9.01
CA LEU A 117 -0.95 -2.33 -9.96
C LEU A 117 0.20 -2.29 -10.98
N MET A 118 1.42 -2.63 -10.55
CA MET A 118 2.59 -2.67 -11.44
C MET A 118 2.45 -3.76 -12.50
N ASP A 119 2.02 -4.96 -12.10
CA ASP A 119 1.80 -6.08 -13.03
C ASP A 119 0.63 -5.81 -13.98
N TYR A 120 -0.37 -5.03 -13.52
CA TYR A 120 -1.44 -4.57 -14.40
C TYR A 120 -0.90 -3.58 -15.44
N ALA A 121 -0.18 -2.54 -14.99
CA ALA A 121 0.39 -1.51 -15.87
C ALA A 121 1.35 -2.10 -16.92
N SER A 122 2.13 -3.12 -16.56
CA SER A 122 3.03 -3.80 -17.52
C SER A 122 2.28 -4.55 -18.62
N ARG A 123 1.06 -5.05 -18.35
CA ARG A 123 0.23 -5.72 -19.37
C ARG A 123 -0.47 -4.74 -20.29
N THR A 124 -0.79 -3.54 -19.80
CA THR A 124 -1.56 -2.53 -20.54
C THR A 124 -0.68 -1.52 -21.27
N PHE A 125 0.60 -1.81 -21.56
CA PHE A 125 1.45 -0.91 -22.33
C PHE A 125 0.97 -0.78 -23.79
N ASN A 126 -0.07 0.03 -23.94
CA ASN A 126 -0.54 0.68 -25.14
C ASN A 126 -0.64 2.16 -24.74
N PRO A 127 0.09 3.08 -25.40
CA PRO A 127 0.37 4.44 -24.92
C PRO A 127 -0.84 5.35 -24.61
N PHE A 128 -2.07 4.88 -24.78
CA PHE A 128 -3.31 5.64 -24.58
C PHE A 128 -4.28 5.07 -23.52
N SER A 129 -3.91 4.02 -22.77
CA SER A 129 -4.86 3.38 -21.83
C SER A 129 -4.80 3.99 -20.41
N ARG A 130 -5.93 4.55 -19.96
CA ARG A 130 -6.14 4.98 -18.56
C ARG A 130 -6.40 3.74 -17.69
N ILE A 131 -5.78 3.67 -16.51
CA ILE A 131 -6.02 2.59 -15.53
C ILE A 131 -7.48 2.68 -15.05
N SER A 132 -8.32 1.72 -15.44
CA SER A 132 -9.71 1.63 -15.00
C SER A 132 -9.81 0.84 -13.69
N SER A 133 -9.92 1.51 -12.55
CA SER A 133 -10.23 0.87 -11.27
C SER A 133 -11.73 0.54 -11.18
N ALA A 134 -12.11 -0.67 -11.56
CA ALA A 134 -13.47 -1.18 -11.40
C ALA A 134 -13.69 -1.65 -9.94
N LEU A 135 -13.99 -0.72 -9.05
CA LEU A 135 -14.52 -1.03 -7.71
C LEU A 135 -16.04 -1.17 -7.80
N ALA A 136 -16.53 -2.39 -7.98
CA ALA A 136 -17.97 -2.70 -7.89
C ALA A 136 -18.22 -3.68 -6.72
N PRO A 137 -19.24 -3.45 -5.88
CA PRO A 137 -19.64 -4.42 -4.86
C PRO A 137 -20.23 -5.67 -5.53
N ARG A 138 -19.76 -6.85 -5.10
CA ARG A 138 -20.29 -8.17 -5.47
C ARG A 138 -21.74 -8.29 -4.94
N THR A 139 -22.73 -7.89 -5.74
CA THR A 139 -24.11 -8.45 -5.83
C THR A 139 -25.02 -7.44 -6.54
N VAL A 140 -25.12 -7.47 -7.88
CA VAL A 140 -26.37 -7.16 -8.62
C VAL A 140 -26.30 -7.87 -9.98
N GLN A 141 -27.32 -8.66 -10.32
CA GLN A 141 -27.51 -9.25 -11.65
C GLN A 141 -27.72 -8.14 -12.68
N TRP A 142 -26.90 -8.11 -13.74
CA TRP A 142 -26.98 -7.11 -14.80
C TRP A 142 -27.84 -7.60 -15.96
N THR A 143 -29.12 -7.20 -15.97
CA THR A 143 -29.84 -7.00 -17.23
C THR A 143 -29.96 -5.51 -17.48
N ALA A 144 -29.40 -5.09 -18.62
CA ALA A 144 -29.54 -3.79 -19.26
C ALA A 144 -29.03 -2.59 -18.46
N ILE A 145 -27.95 -1.98 -18.93
CA ILE A 145 -27.84 -0.56 -19.30
C ILE A 145 -26.40 -0.38 -19.86
N PHE A 146 -26.29 0.41 -20.93
CA PHE A 146 -25.12 0.66 -21.79
C PHE A 146 -25.00 -0.23 -23.03
N SER A 147 -26.03 -0.15 -23.86
CA SER A 147 -25.86 -0.05 -25.30
C SER A 147 -24.93 1.12 -25.61
N PHE A 148 -23.69 0.85 -26.06
CA PHE A 148 -23.04 1.55 -27.17
C PHE A 148 -21.68 0.91 -27.49
N LEU A 149 -21.48 0.61 -28.78
CA LEU A 149 -20.22 0.34 -29.47
C LEU A 149 -19.50 -1.01 -29.26
N ARG A 150 -19.98 -2.04 -29.97
CA ARG A 150 -19.09 -2.91 -30.76
C ARG A 150 -19.87 -3.48 -31.96
N ILE A 151 -19.71 -2.82 -33.10
CA ILE A 151 -20.07 -3.40 -34.41
C ILE A 151 -18.96 -4.41 -34.74
N PRO A 152 -19.22 -5.73 -34.83
CA PRO A 152 -18.24 -6.69 -35.33
C PRO A 152 -17.97 -6.42 -36.82
N LYS A 153 -16.69 -6.36 -37.19
CA LYS A 153 -16.20 -6.17 -38.57
C LYS A 153 -15.98 -7.54 -39.22
N ASP A 154 -17.01 -8.35 -39.28
CA ASP A 154 -16.89 -9.68 -39.85
C ASP A 154 -18.21 -10.05 -40.52
N LEU A 155 -18.40 -9.55 -41.75
CA LEU A 155 -19.20 -10.15 -42.83
C LEU A 155 -19.07 -9.26 -44.08
N THR A 156 -17.98 -9.46 -44.82
CA THR A 156 -17.90 -9.16 -46.25
C THR A 156 -18.37 -10.39 -47.02
N VAL A 157 -19.58 -10.34 -47.56
CA VAL A 157 -19.97 -10.85 -48.90
C VAL A 157 -21.05 -9.92 -49.43
#